data_AF-A0A7R9Q481-F1
#
_entry.id   AF-A0A7R9Q481-F1
#
_cell.length_a   1.000
_cell.length_b   1.000
_cell.length_c   1.000
_cell.angle_alpha   90.00
_cell.angle_beta   90.00
_cell.angle_gamma   90.00
#
_symmetry.space_group_name_H-M   'P 1'
#
loop_
_entity.id
_entity.type
_entity.pdbx_description
1 polymer ?
#
loop_
_entity_poly.entity_id
_entity_poly.type
_entity_poly.pdbx_seq_one_letter_code
_entity_poly.pdbx_strand_id
1 'polypeptide(L)'
;MFNNTDNSYVTTCFKYPRYLCHLPFVVNRFLGIPYAQPPVKNLRFKKPLPIEEPPKIVDATEWTPACYQNELFKEILINKTVSEDCLHLNVWSPKTDTERQYEEEALRPVLFWIHGGAYISDSASRQIYDAQWLAAKSDAVVVTINYRLDIFGFLYTGTDDAPGNVGLWDQALALEWVIDNIAYFGGDPKKITIVGENAGAFSVGVHLLSPISRNLFQNAVLISGSAINYIIGEKPEVAKKKWLLAANELACGDGKEFDDEAMECLRNREASELSKTLLKLSQTAKTKNKEFDEITPQMVFGDQFLPEEPLKMIADGNYKRSVSVLIGHTDDEGGYMLPMVDMEKYSTLRKARLLTT
;
A
#
# COMPACT_ATOMS: atom_id res chain seq x y z
N MET A 1 -12.29 18.73 -13.49
CA MET A 1 -13.71 18.51 -13.13
C MET A 1 -13.95 17.01 -13.10
N PHE A 2 -14.57 16.47 -12.04
CA PHE A 2 -14.97 15.06 -12.02
C PHE A 2 -16.36 14.93 -12.62
N ASN A 3 -16.57 14.01 -13.58
CA ASN A 3 -17.91 13.74 -14.09
C ASN A 3 -18.66 12.92 -13.02
N ASN A 4 -19.57 13.57 -12.28
CA ASN A 4 -20.23 13.01 -11.09
C ASN A 4 -21.76 13.09 -11.19
N THR A 5 -22.33 12.94 -12.39
CA THR A 5 -23.78 13.13 -12.55
C THR A 5 -24.64 12.05 -11.87
N ASP A 6 -24.07 10.94 -11.36
CA ASP A 6 -24.84 9.86 -10.69
C ASP A 6 -24.08 9.05 -9.61
N ASN A 7 -23.00 9.57 -9.00
CA ASN A 7 -22.14 8.78 -8.09
C ASN A 7 -22.41 8.97 -6.58
N SER A 8 -23.56 9.54 -6.21
CA SER A 8 -24.05 9.58 -4.83
C SER A 8 -24.72 8.24 -4.47
N TYR A 9 -24.10 7.43 -3.62
CA TYR A 9 -24.67 6.16 -3.18
C TYR A 9 -25.45 6.35 -1.88
N VAL A 10 -26.72 5.90 -1.87
CA VAL A 10 -27.49 5.75 -0.62
C VAL A 10 -27.04 4.44 0.02
N THR A 11 -26.29 4.52 1.11
CA THR A 11 -25.95 3.33 1.88
C THR A 11 -27.21 2.89 2.63
N THR A 12 -27.95 1.92 2.08
CA THR A 12 -29.14 1.35 2.73
C THR A 12 -28.77 0.06 3.48
N CYS A 13 -29.16 -0.02 4.76
CA CYS A 13 -28.75 -1.07 5.70
C CYS A 13 -29.36 -2.47 5.46
N PHE A 14 -29.82 -2.83 4.25
CA PHE A 14 -30.61 -4.05 4.03
C PHE A 14 -29.85 -5.38 4.23
N LYS A 15 -28.52 -5.37 4.41
CA LYS A 15 -27.68 -6.58 4.51
C LYS A 15 -27.21 -6.99 5.92
N TYR A 16 -27.49 -6.23 6.98
CA TYR A 16 -26.96 -6.50 8.34
C TYR A 16 -28.00 -6.21 9.44
N PRO A 17 -27.87 -6.83 10.64
CA PRO A 17 -28.94 -6.84 11.63
C PRO A 17 -29.32 -5.45 12.17
N ARG A 18 -30.63 -5.30 12.47
CA ARG A 18 -31.42 -4.05 12.60
C ARG A 18 -30.94 -3.00 13.63
N TYR A 19 -29.98 -3.28 14.50
CA TYR A 19 -29.64 -2.41 15.64
C TYR A 19 -28.67 -1.26 15.32
N LEU A 20 -28.18 -1.13 14.09
CA LEU A 20 -27.27 -0.05 13.65
C LEU A 20 -27.96 1.11 12.89
N CYS A 21 -29.29 1.11 12.85
CA CYS A 21 -30.11 1.90 11.91
C CYS A 21 -30.77 3.14 12.54
N HIS A 22 -30.13 4.31 12.45
CA HIS A 22 -30.82 5.60 12.48
C HIS A 22 -30.36 6.44 11.26
N LEU A 23 -31.27 6.62 10.29
CA LEU A 23 -31.21 7.40 9.03
C LEU A 23 -30.30 6.90 7.88
N PRO A 24 -30.73 7.04 6.60
CA PRO A 24 -29.90 6.76 5.44
C PRO A 24 -28.81 7.83 5.30
N PHE A 25 -27.55 7.41 5.17
CA PHE A 25 -26.42 8.29 4.89
C PHE A 25 -26.10 8.23 3.40
N VAL A 26 -25.92 9.41 2.78
CA VAL A 26 -25.47 9.52 1.39
C VAL A 26 -23.98 9.80 1.40
N VAL A 27 -23.22 9.04 0.61
CA VAL A 27 -21.77 9.19 0.48
C VAL A 27 -21.46 9.44 -0.99
N ASN A 28 -20.66 10.46 -1.25
CA ASN A 28 -20.05 10.67 -2.55
C ASN A 28 -18.84 9.75 -2.67
N ARG A 29 -18.77 9.01 -3.76
CA ARG A 29 -17.68 8.08 -4.04
C ARG A 29 -16.98 8.47 -5.32
N PHE A 30 -15.65 8.50 -5.28
CA PHE A 30 -14.80 8.75 -6.44
C PHE A 30 -13.76 7.65 -6.47
N LEU A 31 -13.83 6.77 -7.47
CA LEU A 31 -12.99 5.60 -7.58
C LEU A 31 -11.97 5.80 -8.71
N GLY A 32 -10.75 5.31 -8.55
CA GLY A 32 -9.79 5.24 -9.65
C GLY A 32 -9.22 6.58 -10.11
N ILE A 33 -9.05 7.56 -9.21
CA ILE A 33 -8.42 8.85 -9.57
C ILE A 33 -6.92 8.65 -9.73
N PRO A 34 -6.30 8.97 -10.88
CA PRO A 34 -4.86 8.85 -11.05
C PRO A 34 -4.14 9.95 -10.25
N TYR A 35 -3.13 9.58 -9.46
CA TYR A 35 -2.31 10.53 -8.70
C TYR A 35 -0.87 10.66 -9.21
N ALA A 36 -0.44 9.77 -10.11
CA ALA A 36 0.89 9.75 -10.70
C ALA A 36 0.83 9.33 -12.17
N GLN A 37 1.92 9.57 -12.91
CA GLN A 37 2.10 9.01 -14.25
C GLN A 37 2.16 7.47 -14.18
N PRO A 38 1.60 6.75 -15.17
CA PRO A 38 1.68 5.30 -15.22
C PRO A 38 3.15 4.82 -15.19
N PRO A 39 3.56 3.97 -14.22
CA PRO A 39 4.94 3.55 -14.03
C PRO A 39 5.34 2.40 -14.99
N VAL A 40 5.03 2.56 -16.28
CA VAL A 40 5.24 1.56 -17.33
C VAL A 40 6.50 1.87 -18.15
N LYS A 41 6.99 0.86 -18.89
CA LYS A 41 8.16 0.99 -19.78
C LYS A 41 9.37 1.57 -19.03
N ASN A 42 9.88 2.72 -19.46
CA ASN A 42 11.06 3.38 -18.88
C ASN A 42 10.82 3.93 -17.46
N LEU A 43 9.55 4.08 -17.04
CA LEU A 43 9.20 4.47 -15.67
C LEU A 43 9.08 3.28 -14.73
N ARG A 44 9.11 2.04 -15.25
CA ARG A 44 9.13 0.83 -14.42
C ARG A 44 10.36 0.88 -13.50
N PHE A 45 10.13 0.61 -12.22
CA PHE A 45 11.09 0.66 -11.11
C PHE A 45 11.61 2.05 -10.69
N LYS A 46 11.31 3.11 -11.44
CA LYS A 46 11.72 4.48 -11.09
C LYS A 46 10.79 5.09 -10.04
N LYS A 47 11.25 6.13 -9.35
CA LYS A 47 10.39 6.97 -8.50
C LYS A 47 9.18 7.46 -9.32
N PRO A 48 7.97 7.52 -8.73
CA PRO A 48 6.80 7.99 -9.43
C PRO A 48 6.96 9.46 -9.79
N LEU A 49 6.30 9.85 -10.88
CA LEU A 49 6.28 11.23 -11.34
C LEU A 49 4.86 11.80 -11.19
N PRO A 50 4.71 13.06 -10.76
CA PRO A 50 3.42 13.73 -10.77
C PRO A 50 2.87 13.83 -12.20
N ILE A 51 1.55 13.91 -12.32
CA ILE A 51 0.88 14.13 -13.59
C ILE A 51 1.03 15.62 -13.94
N GLU A 52 1.87 15.92 -14.94
CA GLU A 52 2.14 17.31 -15.34
C GLU A 52 0.90 18.01 -15.90
N GLU A 53 0.12 17.30 -16.70
CA GLU A 53 -1.12 17.80 -17.31
C GLU A 53 -2.28 16.86 -16.96
N PRO A 54 -2.95 17.06 -15.80
CA PRO A 54 -4.06 16.21 -15.43
C PRO A 54 -5.21 16.36 -16.43
N PRO A 55 -5.90 15.27 -16.78
CA PRO A 55 -7.02 15.34 -17.70
C PRO A 55 -8.10 16.27 -17.17
N LYS A 56 -8.71 17.06 -18.06
CA LYS A 56 -9.78 18.01 -17.69
C LYS A 56 -10.96 17.33 -16.99
N ILE A 57 -11.25 16.09 -17.41
CA ILE A 57 -12.28 15.22 -16.85
C ILE A 57 -11.69 13.85 -16.56
N VAL A 58 -11.85 13.40 -15.32
CA VAL A 58 -11.56 12.02 -14.88
C VAL A 58 -12.89 11.31 -14.66
N ASP A 59 -13.05 10.15 -15.28
CA ASP A 59 -14.12 9.21 -14.92
C ASP A 59 -13.71 8.51 -13.62
N ALA A 60 -14.41 8.83 -12.54
CA ALA A 60 -14.13 8.30 -11.21
C ALA A 60 -15.28 7.41 -10.69
N THR A 61 -15.93 6.66 -11.59
CA THR A 61 -17.12 5.86 -11.25
C THR A 61 -16.81 4.40 -10.93
N GLU A 62 -15.68 3.89 -11.41
CA GLU A 62 -15.32 2.46 -11.33
C GLU A 62 -13.98 2.21 -10.64
N TRP A 63 -13.84 1.01 -10.08
CA TRP A 63 -12.57 0.55 -9.52
C TRP A 63 -11.54 0.33 -10.62
N THR A 64 -10.36 0.93 -10.46
CA THR A 64 -9.22 0.66 -11.34
C THR A 64 -8.52 -0.65 -10.98
N PRO A 65 -7.70 -1.20 -11.90
CA PRO A 65 -6.89 -2.38 -11.61
C PRO A 65 -6.01 -2.20 -10.38
N ALA A 66 -5.83 -3.28 -9.62
CA ALA A 66 -4.81 -3.34 -8.58
C ALA A 66 -3.40 -3.26 -9.19
N CYS A 67 -2.40 -2.88 -8.39
CA CYS A 67 -1.02 -2.99 -8.84
C CYS A 67 -0.63 -4.43 -9.14
N TYR A 68 0.25 -4.59 -10.14
CA TYR A 68 0.71 -5.89 -10.56
C TYR A 68 1.27 -6.67 -9.37
N GLN A 69 0.70 -7.85 -9.17
CA GLN A 69 0.99 -8.78 -8.10
C GLN A 69 0.67 -10.18 -8.60
N ASN A 70 1.06 -11.20 -7.84
CA ASN A 70 0.86 -12.56 -8.27
C ASN A 70 -0.63 -12.88 -8.52
N GLU A 71 -0.91 -13.63 -9.59
CA GLU A 71 -2.26 -14.02 -10.03
C GLU A 71 -3.08 -14.70 -8.93
N LEU A 72 -2.43 -15.40 -7.99
CA LEU A 72 -3.08 -16.04 -6.85
C LEU A 72 -3.85 -15.05 -5.95
N PHE A 73 -3.48 -13.77 -5.96
CA PHE A 73 -4.13 -12.72 -5.17
C PHE A 73 -5.25 -12.01 -5.93
N LYS A 74 -5.54 -12.36 -7.18
CA LYS A 74 -6.63 -11.70 -7.94
C LYS A 74 -8.01 -11.99 -7.39
N GLU A 75 -8.20 -13.17 -6.81
CA GLU A 75 -9.52 -13.64 -6.35
C GLU A 75 -10.10 -12.81 -5.20
N ILE A 76 -9.27 -12.10 -4.45
CA ILE A 76 -9.71 -11.23 -3.35
C ILE A 76 -10.10 -9.81 -3.81
N LEU A 77 -9.88 -9.48 -5.08
CA LEU A 77 -10.12 -8.15 -5.67
C LEU A 77 -11.53 -8.05 -6.28
N ILE A 78 -12.13 -6.86 -6.24
CA ILE A 78 -13.50 -6.62 -6.77
C ILE A 78 -13.60 -6.95 -8.28
N ASN A 79 -12.66 -6.45 -9.09
CA ASN A 79 -12.65 -6.65 -10.55
C ASN A 79 -11.71 -7.78 -11.01
N LYS A 80 -10.97 -8.41 -10.09
CA LYS A 80 -9.95 -9.45 -10.39
C LYS A 80 -8.91 -9.02 -11.44
N THR A 81 -8.70 -7.71 -11.61
CA THR A 81 -7.78 -7.13 -12.58
C THR A 81 -6.53 -6.57 -11.91
N VAL A 82 -5.38 -6.78 -12.53
CA VAL A 82 -4.11 -6.16 -12.16
C VAL A 82 -3.51 -5.46 -13.37
N SER A 83 -2.77 -4.38 -13.13
CA SER A 83 -2.05 -3.62 -14.14
C SER A 83 -0.80 -2.99 -13.52
N GLU A 84 0.18 -2.64 -14.34
CA GLU A 84 1.26 -1.74 -13.90
C GLU A 84 0.79 -0.27 -13.90
N ASP A 85 -0.18 0.06 -14.74
CA ASP A 85 -0.92 1.32 -14.63
C ASP A 85 -1.94 1.23 -13.50
N CYS A 86 -1.45 1.43 -12.27
CA CYS A 86 -2.20 1.16 -11.05
C CYS A 86 -2.13 2.28 -10.01
N LEU A 87 -1.37 3.36 -10.23
CA LEU A 87 -1.16 4.47 -9.29
C LEU A 87 -2.39 5.39 -9.23
N HIS A 88 -3.45 4.82 -8.65
CA HIS A 88 -4.76 5.42 -8.48
C HIS A 88 -5.16 5.42 -7.00
N LEU A 89 -6.03 6.35 -6.65
CA LEU A 89 -6.64 6.46 -5.33
C LEU A 89 -8.16 6.56 -5.43
N ASN A 90 -8.82 6.32 -4.32
CA ASN A 90 -10.27 6.40 -4.18
C ASN A 90 -10.60 7.33 -3.02
N VAL A 91 -11.70 8.07 -3.13
CA VAL A 91 -12.17 9.02 -2.12
C VAL A 91 -13.64 8.76 -1.79
N TRP A 92 -13.96 8.66 -0.51
CA TRP A 92 -15.33 8.65 0.01
C TRP A 92 -15.51 9.89 0.89
N SER A 93 -16.53 10.69 0.57
CA SER A 93 -16.91 11.87 1.36
C SER A 93 -18.36 11.76 1.80
N PRO A 94 -18.67 12.04 3.09
CA PRO A 94 -20.03 12.26 3.53
C PRO A 94 -20.70 13.35 2.68
N LYS A 95 -21.93 13.13 2.24
CA LYS A 95 -22.73 14.16 1.57
C LYS A 95 -23.61 14.85 2.61
N THR A 96 -23.53 16.16 2.66
CA THR A 96 -24.47 17.00 3.42
C THR A 96 -25.29 17.86 2.46
N ASP A 97 -26.50 18.23 2.87
CA ASP A 97 -27.46 19.00 2.06
C ASP A 97 -27.09 20.49 1.94
N THR A 98 -25.88 20.89 2.36
CA THR A 98 -25.42 22.28 2.36
C THR A 98 -24.18 22.44 1.49
N GLU A 99 -24.19 23.43 0.60
CA GLU A 99 -22.98 23.82 -0.18
C GLU A 99 -21.81 24.23 0.72
N ARG A 100 -22.10 24.62 1.97
CA ARG A 100 -21.10 24.93 3.01
C ARG A 100 -20.11 23.83 3.29
N GLN A 101 -20.38 22.59 2.89
CA GLN A 101 -19.48 21.45 3.16
C GLN A 101 -18.10 21.53 2.49
N TYR A 102 -17.91 22.49 1.59
CA TYR A 102 -16.65 22.78 0.92
C TYR A 102 -16.01 24.10 1.40
N GLU A 103 -16.62 24.80 2.36
CA GLU A 103 -16.04 25.97 3.03
C GLU A 103 -14.95 25.52 4.03
N GLU A 104 -13.92 26.34 4.24
CA GLU A 104 -12.74 25.97 5.05
C GLU A 104 -13.14 25.56 6.49
N GLU A 105 -14.11 26.25 7.08
CA GLU A 105 -14.60 26.00 8.43
C GLU A 105 -15.39 24.68 8.57
N ALA A 106 -15.82 24.10 7.45
CA ALA A 106 -16.61 22.88 7.40
C ALA A 106 -15.81 21.66 6.92
N LEU A 107 -14.52 21.82 6.60
CA LEU A 107 -13.66 20.73 6.14
C LEU A 107 -13.45 19.68 7.23
N ARG A 108 -13.55 18.41 6.82
CA ARG A 108 -13.54 17.24 7.73
C ARG A 108 -12.15 16.63 7.87
N PRO A 109 -11.86 15.94 8.99
CA PRO A 109 -10.66 15.10 9.09
C PRO A 109 -10.56 14.10 7.93
N VAL A 110 -9.33 13.80 7.52
CA VAL A 110 -9.04 12.87 6.42
C VAL A 110 -8.38 11.62 6.98
N LEU A 111 -8.93 10.44 6.65
CA LEU A 111 -8.31 9.14 6.90
C LEU A 111 -7.64 8.65 5.61
N PHE A 112 -6.32 8.49 5.63
CA PHE A 112 -5.54 8.03 4.49
C PHE A 112 -5.09 6.59 4.71
N TRP A 113 -5.70 5.64 4.01
CA TRP A 113 -5.50 4.20 4.19
C TRP A 113 -4.43 3.64 3.25
N ILE A 114 -3.43 3.01 3.85
CA ILE A 114 -2.36 2.26 3.18
C ILE A 114 -2.59 0.77 3.43
N HIS A 115 -2.90 0.01 2.37
CA HIS A 115 -3.16 -1.42 2.51
C HIS A 115 -1.89 -2.22 2.86
N GLY A 116 -2.11 -3.38 3.48
CA GLY A 116 -1.08 -4.35 3.83
C GLY A 116 -0.64 -5.22 2.66
N GLY A 117 -0.42 -6.51 2.94
CA GLY A 117 -0.04 -7.51 1.94
C GLY A 117 1.45 -7.78 1.83
N ALA A 118 2.22 -7.58 2.91
CA ALA A 118 3.66 -7.87 2.99
C ALA A 118 4.49 -7.30 1.83
N TYR A 119 4.05 -6.19 1.22
CA TYR A 119 4.60 -5.60 -0.01
C TYR A 119 4.59 -6.49 -1.25
N ILE A 120 3.90 -7.64 -1.24
CA ILE A 120 3.80 -8.56 -2.40
C ILE A 120 2.41 -8.60 -3.02
N SER A 121 1.38 -8.17 -2.29
CA SER A 121 -0.01 -8.28 -2.70
C SER A 121 -0.91 -7.25 -2.02
N ASP A 122 -2.22 -7.42 -2.21
CA ASP A 122 -3.29 -6.56 -1.69
C ASP A 122 -3.55 -5.33 -2.58
N SER A 123 -4.63 -4.59 -2.30
CA SER A 123 -5.10 -3.48 -3.13
C SER A 123 -6.15 -2.64 -2.40
N ALA A 124 -6.22 -1.36 -2.72
CA ALA A 124 -7.37 -0.52 -2.34
C ALA A 124 -8.70 -1.01 -2.93
N SER A 125 -8.67 -1.80 -4.01
CA SER A 125 -9.85 -2.38 -4.69
C SER A 125 -10.35 -3.70 -4.09
N ARG A 126 -10.11 -3.94 -2.79
CA ARG A 126 -10.74 -5.05 -2.04
C ARG A 126 -12.04 -4.59 -1.38
N GLN A 127 -13.03 -5.48 -1.39
CA GLN A 127 -14.35 -5.21 -0.80
C GLN A 127 -14.29 -4.85 0.69
N ILE A 128 -13.31 -5.38 1.43
CA ILE A 128 -13.14 -5.10 2.85
C ILE A 128 -12.67 -3.66 3.13
N TYR A 129 -12.16 -2.95 2.13
CA TYR A 129 -11.71 -1.56 2.22
C TYR A 129 -12.69 -0.58 1.60
N ASP A 130 -13.91 -1.02 1.26
CA ASP A 130 -14.98 -0.11 0.86
C ASP A 130 -15.35 0.82 2.03
N ALA A 131 -14.88 2.06 1.94
CA ALA A 131 -14.91 3.00 3.05
C ALA A 131 -16.25 3.75 3.20
N GLN A 132 -17.29 3.38 2.45
CA GLN A 132 -18.60 4.05 2.51
C GLN A 132 -19.15 4.15 3.95
N TRP A 133 -19.00 3.09 4.75
CA TRP A 133 -19.48 3.05 6.13
C TRP A 133 -18.62 3.89 7.06
N LEU A 134 -17.30 3.80 6.90
CA LEU A 134 -16.35 4.54 7.72
C LEU A 134 -16.53 6.05 7.52
N ALA A 135 -16.66 6.49 6.26
CA ALA A 135 -16.96 7.87 5.91
C ALA A 135 -18.31 8.31 6.52
N ALA A 136 -19.38 7.56 6.27
CA ALA A 136 -20.72 7.91 6.75
C ALA A 136 -20.84 7.99 8.28
N LYS A 137 -20.21 7.07 9.02
CA LYS A 137 -20.36 6.97 10.48
C LYS A 137 -19.39 7.85 11.26
N SER A 138 -18.24 8.19 10.68
CA SER A 138 -17.19 8.96 11.37
C SER A 138 -17.19 10.44 10.98
N ASP A 139 -18.04 10.86 10.03
CA ASP A 139 -18.04 12.20 9.44
C ASP A 139 -16.63 12.63 8.99
N ALA A 140 -15.96 11.74 8.26
CA ALA A 140 -14.59 11.90 7.79
C ALA A 140 -14.50 11.60 6.29
N VAL A 141 -13.58 12.28 5.60
CA VAL A 141 -13.21 11.91 4.23
C VAL A 141 -12.22 10.76 4.31
N VAL A 142 -12.47 9.68 3.57
CA VAL A 142 -11.58 8.52 3.55
C VAL A 142 -10.95 8.39 2.18
N VAL A 143 -9.63 8.24 2.15
CA VAL A 143 -8.82 8.02 0.96
C VAL A 143 -8.18 6.64 1.05
N THR A 144 -8.28 5.83 0.00
CA THR A 144 -7.54 4.56 -0.13
C THR A 144 -6.65 4.63 -1.37
N ILE A 145 -5.44 4.10 -1.28
CA ILE A 145 -4.46 4.18 -2.37
C ILE A 145 -3.98 2.81 -2.81
N ASN A 146 -3.69 2.67 -4.10
CA ASN A 146 -2.77 1.64 -4.58
C ASN A 146 -1.35 2.20 -4.56
N TYR A 147 -0.36 1.36 -4.32
CA TYR A 147 1.07 1.66 -4.47
C TYR A 147 1.77 0.44 -5.08
N ARG A 148 2.90 0.62 -5.76
CA ARG A 148 3.60 -0.52 -6.40
C ARG A 148 4.08 -1.52 -5.36
N LEU A 149 3.90 -2.80 -5.71
CA LEU A 149 4.23 -3.96 -4.91
C LEU A 149 5.33 -4.77 -5.59
N ASP A 150 5.79 -5.82 -4.92
CA ASP A 150 6.68 -6.83 -5.46
C ASP A 150 7.98 -6.20 -6.01
N ILE A 151 8.60 -6.82 -7.02
CA ILE A 151 9.72 -6.22 -7.76
C ILE A 151 9.41 -4.84 -8.34
N PHE A 152 8.15 -4.53 -8.67
CA PHE A 152 7.79 -3.25 -9.27
C PHE A 152 7.96 -2.06 -8.31
N GLY A 153 7.72 -2.30 -7.02
CA GLY A 153 7.80 -1.30 -5.96
C GLY A 153 9.11 -1.28 -5.18
N PHE A 154 9.87 -2.38 -5.19
CA PHE A 154 10.95 -2.60 -4.22
C PHE A 154 12.25 -3.14 -4.81
N LEU A 155 12.38 -3.25 -6.14
CA LEU A 155 13.65 -3.57 -6.79
C LEU A 155 14.72 -2.54 -6.37
N TYR A 156 15.85 -3.05 -5.87
CA TYR A 156 17.01 -2.25 -5.48
C TYR A 156 18.25 -2.68 -6.24
N THR A 157 18.80 -1.76 -7.05
CA THR A 157 20.03 -1.97 -7.84
C THR A 157 21.20 -1.14 -7.31
N GLY A 158 20.92 -0.16 -6.45
CA GLY A 158 21.87 0.87 -6.04
C GLY A 158 22.06 1.98 -7.07
N THR A 159 21.15 2.10 -8.05
CA THR A 159 21.14 3.16 -9.07
C THR A 159 19.80 3.91 -9.10
N ASP A 160 19.75 5.08 -9.73
CA ASP A 160 18.50 5.86 -9.87
C ASP A 160 17.45 5.17 -10.74
N ASP A 161 17.84 4.17 -11.52
CA ASP A 161 16.94 3.40 -12.38
C ASP A 161 16.06 2.41 -11.62
N ALA A 162 16.50 1.98 -10.44
CA ALA A 162 15.73 1.19 -9.48
C ALA A 162 16.31 1.37 -8.05
N PRO A 163 16.03 2.52 -7.41
CA PRO A 163 16.68 2.91 -6.16
C PRO A 163 16.15 2.16 -4.93
N GLY A 164 15.23 1.20 -5.10
CA GLY A 164 14.43 0.63 -4.01
C GLY A 164 13.35 1.58 -3.52
N ASN A 165 12.51 1.08 -2.63
CA ASN A 165 11.47 1.85 -1.91
C ASN A 165 10.48 2.63 -2.79
N VAL A 166 10.40 2.42 -4.11
CA VAL A 166 9.54 3.25 -4.98
C VAL A 166 8.05 3.09 -4.68
N GLY A 167 7.63 1.96 -4.09
CA GLY A 167 6.30 1.81 -3.49
C GLY A 167 6.03 2.76 -2.31
N LEU A 168 7.05 3.13 -1.52
CA LEU A 168 6.92 4.15 -0.47
C LEU A 168 6.90 5.57 -1.05
N TRP A 169 7.63 5.78 -2.16
CA TRP A 169 7.54 7.03 -2.91
C TRP A 169 6.15 7.21 -3.55
N ASP A 170 5.51 6.14 -4.01
CA ASP A 170 4.13 6.15 -4.50
C ASP A 170 3.16 6.63 -3.40
N GLN A 171 3.32 6.09 -2.18
CA GLN A 171 2.52 6.50 -1.02
C GLN A 171 2.73 7.98 -0.65
N ALA A 172 3.97 8.46 -0.70
CA ALA A 172 4.28 9.87 -0.44
C ALA A 172 3.69 10.80 -1.50
N LEU A 173 3.80 10.46 -2.79
CA LEU A 173 3.21 11.26 -3.86
C LEU A 173 1.67 11.27 -3.78
N ALA A 174 1.05 10.16 -3.38
CA ALA A 174 -0.39 10.14 -3.12
C ALA A 174 -0.79 11.02 -1.93
N LEU A 175 0.05 11.12 -0.88
CA LEU A 175 -0.17 12.06 0.22
C LEU A 175 -0.05 13.52 -0.24
N GLU A 176 0.93 13.84 -1.08
CA GLU A 176 1.05 15.17 -1.71
C GLU A 176 -0.19 15.51 -2.53
N TRP A 177 -0.67 14.56 -3.34
CA TRP A 177 -1.93 14.72 -4.07
C TRP A 177 -3.11 15.02 -3.13
N VAL A 178 -3.21 14.32 -2.00
CA VAL A 178 -4.27 14.56 -1.00
C VAL A 178 -4.17 15.96 -0.40
N ILE A 179 -2.97 16.43 -0.05
CA ILE A 179 -2.77 17.79 0.47
C ILE A 179 -3.28 18.84 -0.53
N ASP A 180 -2.95 18.66 -1.81
CA ASP A 180 -3.28 19.63 -2.85
C ASP A 180 -4.75 19.61 -3.26
N ASN A 181 -5.46 18.48 -3.07
CA ASN A 181 -6.76 18.27 -3.70
C ASN A 181 -7.91 17.97 -2.73
N ILE A 182 -7.65 17.48 -1.50
CA ILE A 182 -8.72 16.89 -0.67
C ILE A 182 -9.77 17.90 -0.20
N ALA A 183 -9.45 19.19 -0.18
CA ALA A 183 -10.40 20.27 0.09
C ALA A 183 -11.59 20.28 -0.88
N TYR A 184 -11.36 19.94 -2.16
CA TYR A 184 -12.43 19.83 -3.16
C TYR A 184 -13.38 18.66 -2.90
N PHE A 185 -12.99 17.73 -2.03
CA PHE A 185 -13.79 16.60 -1.58
C PHE A 185 -14.35 16.83 -0.16
N GLY A 186 -14.22 18.05 0.39
CA GLY A 186 -14.70 18.38 1.74
C GLY A 186 -13.80 17.90 2.88
N GLY A 187 -12.54 17.54 2.58
CA GLY A 187 -11.53 17.14 3.55
C GLY A 187 -10.55 18.26 3.89
N ASP A 188 -10.07 18.28 5.13
CA ASP A 188 -9.11 19.27 5.63
C ASP A 188 -7.67 18.75 5.41
N PRO A 189 -6.88 19.37 4.52
CA PRO A 189 -5.51 18.93 4.25
C PRO A 189 -4.57 19.10 5.46
N LYS A 190 -4.99 19.85 6.50
CA LYS A 190 -4.23 20.05 7.74
C LYS A 190 -4.55 18.98 8.80
N LYS A 191 -5.58 18.14 8.59
CA LYS A 191 -6.04 17.10 9.52
C LYS A 191 -6.02 15.69 8.91
N ILE A 192 -4.89 15.34 8.30
CA ILE A 192 -4.68 14.01 7.71
C ILE A 192 -4.19 13.04 8.78
N THR A 193 -4.85 11.89 8.89
CA THR A 193 -4.40 10.74 9.69
C THR A 193 -4.07 9.60 8.75
N ILE A 194 -2.80 9.16 8.73
CA ILE A 194 -2.39 7.98 7.98
C ILE A 194 -2.70 6.72 8.79
N VAL A 195 -3.27 5.71 8.13
CA VAL A 195 -3.71 4.46 8.74
C VAL A 195 -3.21 3.32 7.89
N GLY A 196 -2.62 2.30 8.51
CA GLY A 196 -2.17 1.12 7.80
C GLY A 196 -2.25 -0.14 8.62
N GLU A 197 -2.38 -1.26 7.93
CA GLU A 197 -2.38 -2.61 8.49
C GLU A 197 -1.23 -3.43 7.89
N ASN A 198 -0.59 -4.28 8.71
CA ASN A 198 0.53 -5.12 8.28
C ASN A 198 1.63 -4.29 7.57
N ALA A 199 1.95 -4.55 6.29
CA ALA A 199 2.89 -3.76 5.51
C ALA A 199 2.48 -2.29 5.34
N GLY A 200 1.18 -1.99 5.37
CA GLY A 200 0.69 -0.62 5.46
C GLY A 200 1.05 0.02 6.80
N ALA A 201 1.02 -0.72 7.90
CA ALA A 201 1.50 -0.22 9.20
C ALA A 201 3.02 -0.03 9.22
N PHE A 202 3.78 -0.88 8.50
CA PHE A 202 5.21 -0.69 8.30
C PHE A 202 5.49 0.62 7.56
N SER A 203 4.75 0.87 6.48
CA SER A 203 4.76 2.12 5.72
C SER A 203 4.42 3.33 6.57
N VAL A 204 3.35 3.27 7.38
CA VAL A 204 3.01 4.35 8.34
C VAL A 204 4.18 4.61 9.30
N GLY A 205 4.79 3.55 9.83
CA GLY A 205 5.98 3.64 10.65
C GLY A 205 7.12 4.38 9.93
N VAL A 206 7.43 4.02 8.69
CA VAL A 206 8.47 4.72 7.92
C VAL A 206 8.09 6.15 7.63
N HIS A 207 6.84 6.45 7.33
CA HIS A 207 6.42 7.81 7.08
C HIS A 207 6.57 8.71 8.32
N LEU A 208 6.53 8.16 9.54
CA LEU A 208 6.88 8.88 10.78
C LEU A 208 8.37 9.20 10.88
N LEU A 209 9.23 8.38 10.30
CA LEU A 209 10.69 8.53 10.32
C LEU A 209 11.20 9.42 9.18
N SER A 210 10.66 9.19 7.99
CA SER A 210 11.15 9.73 6.73
C SER A 210 11.13 11.26 6.71
N PRO A 211 12.25 11.93 6.40
CA PRO A 211 12.27 13.38 6.24
C PRO A 211 11.42 13.85 5.05
N ILE A 212 11.16 12.98 4.07
CA ILE A 212 10.35 13.28 2.88
C ILE A 212 8.87 13.43 3.26
N SER A 213 8.33 12.50 4.06
CA SER A 213 6.87 12.41 4.26
C SER A 213 6.37 12.81 5.64
N ARG A 214 7.23 12.92 6.66
CA ARG A 214 6.79 13.12 8.07
C ARG A 214 6.04 14.43 8.34
N ASN A 215 6.07 15.36 7.39
CA ASN A 215 5.35 16.63 7.45
C ASN A 215 4.07 16.65 6.60
N LEU A 216 3.72 15.56 5.92
CA LEU A 216 2.55 15.47 5.04
C LEU A 216 1.26 15.02 5.76
N PHE A 217 1.34 14.73 7.06
CA PHE A 217 0.19 14.27 7.85
C PHE A 217 0.28 14.74 9.30
N GLN A 218 -0.84 14.65 10.01
CA GLN A 218 -0.98 15.07 11.40
C GLN A 218 -0.85 13.91 12.38
N ASN A 219 -1.61 12.81 12.18
CA ASN A 219 -1.66 11.67 13.10
C ASN A 219 -1.40 10.35 12.37
N ALA A 220 -1.09 9.30 13.14
CA ALA A 220 -0.77 7.99 12.59
C ALA A 220 -1.49 6.85 13.35
N VAL A 221 -1.90 5.82 12.62
CA VAL A 221 -2.48 4.60 13.18
C VAL A 221 -1.76 3.38 12.59
N LEU A 222 -1.21 2.54 13.45
CA LEU A 222 -0.47 1.34 13.10
C LEU A 222 -1.20 0.11 13.61
N ILE A 223 -1.72 -0.70 12.69
CA ILE A 223 -2.46 -1.93 12.99
C ILE A 223 -1.58 -3.13 12.63
N SER A 224 -1.18 -3.90 13.65
CA SER A 224 -0.43 -5.15 13.46
C SER A 224 0.89 -4.97 12.69
N GLY A 225 1.60 -3.86 12.94
CA GLY A 225 2.91 -3.60 12.35
C GLY A 225 3.60 -2.33 12.85
N SER A 226 4.90 -2.20 12.57
CA SER A 226 5.72 -1.02 12.89
C SER A 226 6.94 -0.93 11.97
N ALA A 227 7.68 0.18 11.99
CA ALA A 227 8.92 0.34 11.22
C ALA A 227 10.14 -0.44 11.76
N ILE A 228 10.02 -1.09 12.93
CA ILE A 228 11.10 -1.85 13.57
C ILE A 228 10.85 -3.35 13.59
N ASN A 229 9.88 -3.83 12.81
CA ASN A 229 9.72 -5.28 12.66
C ASN A 229 11.00 -5.85 12.02
N TYR A 230 11.39 -7.06 12.44
CA TYR A 230 12.69 -7.64 12.14
C TYR A 230 12.90 -7.96 10.64
N ILE A 231 11.85 -7.81 9.82
CA ILE A 231 11.79 -8.18 8.39
C ILE A 231 11.77 -6.94 7.47
N ILE A 232 12.02 -5.72 7.95
CA ILE A 232 11.66 -4.51 7.16
C ILE A 232 12.80 -3.54 6.89
N GLY A 233 14.05 -3.89 7.20
CA GLY A 233 15.19 -3.01 6.94
C GLY A 233 16.40 -3.79 6.49
N GLU A 234 16.66 -3.77 5.18
CA GLU A 234 17.87 -4.36 4.63
C GLU A 234 18.96 -3.31 4.44
N LYS A 235 20.19 -3.75 4.68
CA LYS A 235 21.35 -3.01 4.21
C LYS A 235 21.39 -3.04 2.68
N PRO A 236 21.82 -1.95 2.01
CA PRO A 236 21.97 -1.88 0.56
C PRO A 236 22.63 -3.10 -0.09
N GLU A 237 23.71 -3.63 0.49
CA GLU A 237 24.43 -4.78 -0.04
C GLU A 237 23.63 -6.08 0.02
N VAL A 238 22.78 -6.26 1.03
CA VAL A 238 21.90 -7.42 1.17
C VAL A 238 20.78 -7.35 0.14
N ALA A 239 20.15 -6.17 0.03
CA ALA A 239 19.10 -5.92 -0.94
C ALA A 239 19.60 -6.13 -2.37
N LYS A 240 20.75 -5.54 -2.73
CA LYS A 240 21.34 -5.69 -4.08
C LYS A 240 21.63 -7.15 -4.41
N LYS A 241 22.25 -7.90 -3.49
CA LYS A 241 22.55 -9.32 -3.68
C LYS A 241 21.27 -10.14 -3.90
N LYS A 242 20.22 -9.88 -3.12
CA LYS A 242 18.91 -10.53 -3.26
C LYS A 242 18.30 -10.29 -4.65
N TRP A 243 18.33 -9.04 -5.13
CA TRP A 243 17.78 -8.70 -6.42
C TRP A 243 18.62 -9.23 -7.60
N LEU A 244 19.93 -9.36 -7.45
CA LEU A 244 20.80 -10.02 -8.43
C LEU A 244 20.44 -11.50 -8.63
N LEU A 245 20.05 -12.20 -7.56
CA LEU A 245 19.56 -13.59 -7.67
C LEU A 245 18.28 -13.65 -8.49
N ALA A 246 17.35 -12.72 -8.28
CA ALA A 246 16.11 -12.64 -9.06
C ALA A 246 16.39 -12.32 -10.54
N ALA A 247 17.28 -11.38 -10.82
CA ALA A 247 17.68 -11.02 -12.19
C ALA A 247 18.35 -12.19 -12.93
N ASN A 248 19.23 -12.94 -12.24
CA ASN A 248 19.86 -14.13 -12.80
C ASN A 248 18.85 -15.25 -13.10
N GLU A 249 17.87 -15.48 -12.20
CA GLU A 249 16.79 -16.45 -12.44
C GLU A 249 15.91 -16.05 -13.64
N LEU A 250 15.76 -14.74 -13.89
CA LEU A 250 15.08 -14.17 -15.06
C LEU A 250 15.95 -14.14 -16.32
N ALA A 251 17.19 -14.65 -16.27
CA ALA A 251 18.18 -14.54 -17.34
C ALA A 251 18.40 -13.09 -17.82
N CYS A 252 18.32 -12.13 -16.89
CA CYS A 252 18.60 -10.71 -17.12
C CYS A 252 19.93 -10.28 -16.49
N GLY A 253 20.91 -11.19 -16.37
CA GLY A 253 22.24 -10.90 -15.82
C GLY A 253 22.94 -12.17 -15.35
N ASP A 254 24.20 -12.03 -14.91
CA ASP A 254 25.03 -13.14 -14.43
C ASP A 254 25.05 -13.28 -12.89
N GLY A 255 24.23 -12.48 -12.20
CA GLY A 255 24.12 -12.43 -10.75
C GLY A 255 25.26 -11.70 -10.03
N LYS A 256 26.15 -11.01 -10.73
CA LYS A 256 27.26 -10.26 -10.12
C LYS A 256 26.96 -8.78 -9.97
N GLU A 257 26.45 -8.14 -11.02
CA GLU A 257 26.15 -6.71 -11.06
C GLU A 257 24.91 -6.40 -11.92
N PHE A 258 24.40 -5.17 -11.78
CA PHE A 258 23.32 -4.64 -12.63
C PHE A 258 23.94 -3.65 -13.61
N ASP A 259 24.06 -4.06 -14.88
CA ASP A 259 24.44 -3.21 -16.00
C ASP A 259 23.19 -2.69 -16.75
N ASP A 260 23.42 -1.89 -17.79
CA ASP A 260 22.34 -1.31 -18.59
C ASP A 260 21.56 -2.41 -19.32
N GLU A 261 22.22 -3.47 -19.79
CA GLU A 261 21.57 -4.63 -20.42
C GLU A 261 20.65 -5.38 -19.45
N ALA A 262 21.06 -5.57 -18.19
CA ALA A 262 20.24 -6.17 -17.15
C ALA A 262 18.99 -5.35 -16.88
N MET A 263 19.12 -4.02 -16.79
CA MET A 263 18.00 -3.11 -16.56
C MET A 263 17.04 -3.07 -17.75
N GLU A 264 17.56 -3.04 -18.97
CA GLU A 264 16.75 -3.13 -20.18
C GLU A 264 15.99 -4.46 -20.25
N CYS A 265 16.66 -5.58 -19.95
CA CYS A 265 16.02 -6.89 -19.88
C CYS A 265 14.87 -6.90 -18.88
N LEU A 266 15.09 -6.46 -17.63
CA LEU A 266 14.05 -6.44 -16.59
C LEU A 266 12.84 -5.55 -16.96
N ARG A 267 13.08 -4.43 -17.65
CA ARG A 267 12.01 -3.53 -18.15
C ARG A 267 11.22 -4.13 -19.30
N ASN A 268 11.85 -4.96 -20.14
CA ASN A 268 11.20 -5.61 -21.28
C ASN A 268 10.53 -6.94 -20.93
N ARG A 269 10.77 -7.49 -19.74
CA ARG A 269 10.08 -8.70 -19.26
C ARG A 269 8.59 -8.46 -19.08
N GLU A 270 7.80 -9.49 -19.36
CA GLU A 270 6.39 -9.50 -19.02
C GLU A 270 6.21 -9.42 -17.50
N ALA A 271 5.29 -8.58 -17.03
CA ALA A 271 5.06 -8.39 -15.60
C ALA A 271 4.72 -9.70 -14.87
N SER A 272 4.03 -10.62 -15.57
CA SER A 272 3.71 -11.95 -15.05
C SER A 272 4.95 -12.82 -14.82
N GLU A 273 5.99 -12.70 -15.65
CA GLU A 273 7.24 -13.46 -15.51
C GLU A 273 8.02 -12.98 -14.29
N LEU A 274 8.06 -11.66 -14.07
CA LEU A 274 8.72 -11.04 -12.94
C LEU A 274 8.12 -11.53 -11.61
N SER A 275 6.80 -11.40 -11.45
CA SER A 275 6.11 -11.78 -10.20
C SER A 275 6.10 -13.30 -9.95
N LYS A 276 5.98 -14.13 -11.00
CA LYS A 276 6.05 -15.60 -10.87
C LYS A 276 7.44 -16.06 -10.42
N THR A 277 8.49 -15.43 -10.95
CA THR A 277 9.87 -15.77 -10.59
C THR A 277 10.15 -15.46 -9.14
N LEU A 278 9.70 -14.30 -8.64
CA LEU A 278 9.83 -13.98 -7.22
C LEU A 278 9.07 -14.94 -6.30
N LEU A 279 7.83 -15.29 -6.65
CA LEU A 279 7.08 -16.29 -5.89
C LEU A 279 7.82 -17.64 -5.83
N LYS A 280 8.35 -18.11 -6.96
CA LYS A 280 9.13 -19.35 -7.06
C LYS A 280 10.38 -19.32 -6.16
N LEU A 281 11.10 -18.20 -6.17
CA LEU A 281 12.30 -18.01 -5.36
C LEU A 281 11.96 -18.00 -3.86
N SER A 282 10.90 -17.29 -3.46
CA SER A 282 10.40 -17.29 -2.07
C SER A 282 10.02 -18.69 -1.59
N GLN A 283 9.29 -19.46 -2.40
CA GLN A 283 8.90 -20.84 -2.08
C GLN A 283 10.11 -21.78 -1.96
N THR A 284 11.11 -21.61 -2.84
CA THR A 284 12.34 -22.42 -2.82
C THR A 284 13.18 -22.14 -1.57
N ALA A 285 13.21 -20.88 -1.10
CA ALA A 285 13.90 -20.53 0.15
C ALA A 285 13.26 -21.21 1.37
N LYS A 286 11.91 -21.18 1.45
CA LYS A 286 11.12 -21.81 2.53
C LYS A 286 11.39 -23.31 2.65
N THR A 287 11.37 -24.03 1.54
CA THR A 287 11.58 -25.51 1.53
C THR A 287 12.99 -25.94 1.96
N LYS A 288 13.98 -25.04 1.93
CA LYS A 288 15.37 -25.34 2.30
C LYS A 288 15.71 -25.00 3.76
N ASN A 289 14.73 -24.66 4.61
CA ASN A 289 14.94 -24.20 6.00
C ASN A 289 15.98 -23.08 6.11
N LYS A 290 16.10 -22.27 5.06
CA LYS A 290 16.86 -21.03 5.11
C LYS A 290 15.90 -19.95 5.58
N GLU A 291 15.60 -19.94 6.89
CA GLU A 291 14.60 -19.08 7.54
C GLU A 291 14.75 -17.57 7.26
N PHE A 292 15.82 -17.14 6.57
CA PHE A 292 16.15 -15.73 6.34
C PHE A 292 16.65 -15.39 4.93
N ASP A 293 16.58 -16.30 3.95
CA ASP A 293 16.90 -16.03 2.53
C ASP A 293 15.64 -15.84 1.67
N GLU A 294 14.52 -15.40 2.25
CA GLU A 294 13.32 -15.13 1.47
C GLU A 294 13.56 -13.95 0.52
N ILE A 295 13.42 -14.18 -0.79
CA ILE A 295 13.39 -13.10 -1.78
C ILE A 295 12.03 -12.39 -1.66
N THR A 296 11.82 -11.72 -0.53
CA THR A 296 10.66 -10.89 -0.23
C THR A 296 11.02 -9.42 -0.39
N PRO A 297 10.13 -8.59 -0.94
CA PRO A 297 10.28 -7.14 -0.89
C PRO A 297 10.47 -6.67 0.55
N GLN A 298 11.56 -5.92 0.78
CA GLN A 298 11.84 -5.25 2.03
C GLN A 298 12.27 -3.83 1.72
N MET A 299 12.17 -2.95 2.72
CA MET A 299 12.68 -1.60 2.57
C MET A 299 14.20 -1.61 2.68
N VAL A 300 14.83 -0.66 1.99
CA VAL A 300 16.27 -0.45 2.05
C VAL A 300 16.53 0.89 2.75
N PHE A 301 17.34 0.90 3.80
CA PHE A 301 17.75 2.15 4.42
C PHE A 301 19.07 2.66 3.84
N GLY A 302 19.43 3.91 4.14
CA GLY A 302 20.61 4.57 3.59
C GLY A 302 20.31 5.42 2.36
N ASP A 303 19.04 5.72 2.07
CA ASP A 303 18.61 6.60 0.99
C ASP A 303 17.93 7.89 1.54
N GLN A 304 17.52 8.79 0.65
CA GLN A 304 16.87 10.04 1.07
C GLN A 304 15.50 9.84 1.75
N PHE A 305 14.82 8.70 1.51
CA PHE A 305 13.52 8.40 2.08
C PHE A 305 13.65 7.80 3.48
N LEU A 306 14.59 6.88 3.68
CA LEU A 306 14.91 6.24 4.94
C LEU A 306 16.43 6.34 5.17
N PRO A 307 16.92 7.47 5.71
CA PRO A 307 18.36 7.78 5.77
C PRO A 307 19.20 6.81 6.59
N GLU A 308 18.62 6.23 7.64
CA GLU A 308 19.30 5.31 8.54
C GLU A 308 18.38 4.17 8.94
N GLU A 309 18.95 3.16 9.60
CA GLU A 309 18.18 2.06 10.18
C GLU A 309 17.04 2.60 11.07
N PRO A 310 15.79 2.13 10.90
CA PRO A 310 14.64 2.64 11.65
C PRO A 310 14.83 2.69 13.16
N LEU A 311 15.43 1.65 13.76
CA LEU A 311 15.66 1.58 15.19
C LEU A 311 16.64 2.67 15.66
N LYS A 312 17.67 2.94 14.85
CA LYS A 312 18.65 4.02 15.10
C LYS A 312 17.99 5.39 14.98
N MET A 313 17.18 5.62 13.95
CA MET A 313 16.43 6.88 13.79
C MET A 313 15.52 7.15 14.99
N ILE A 314 14.85 6.12 15.51
CA ILE A 314 14.02 6.24 16.72
C ILE A 314 14.89 6.56 17.95
N ALA A 315 15.98 5.83 18.17
CA ALA A 315 16.88 6.05 19.29
C ALA A 315 17.50 7.45 19.30
N ASP A 316 17.88 7.95 18.12
CA ASP A 316 18.48 9.28 17.92
C ASP A 316 17.41 10.39 17.90
N GLY A 317 16.12 10.04 17.95
CA GLY A 317 15.06 11.03 17.99
C GLY A 317 14.75 11.68 16.64
N ASN A 318 15.17 11.06 15.54
CA ASN A 318 14.97 11.52 14.18
C ASN A 318 13.65 11.01 13.60
N TYR A 319 12.55 11.52 14.13
CA TYR A 319 11.20 11.17 13.71
C TYR A 319 10.23 12.33 13.97
N LYS A 320 8.99 12.24 13.45
CA LYS A 320 7.94 13.23 13.70
C LYS A 320 7.65 13.37 15.19
N ARG A 321 7.92 14.54 15.78
CA ARG A 321 7.74 14.77 17.23
C ARG A 321 6.31 15.13 17.63
N SER A 322 5.65 15.99 16.85
CA SER A 322 4.28 16.45 17.11
C SER A 322 3.29 15.55 16.38
N VAL A 323 2.94 14.42 16.98
CA VAL A 323 2.06 13.41 16.39
C VAL A 323 1.30 12.63 17.46
N SER A 324 0.01 12.39 17.25
CA SER A 324 -0.71 11.37 18.02
C SER A 324 -0.61 10.04 17.28
N VAL A 325 -0.29 8.98 18.02
CA VAL A 325 -0.13 7.63 17.45
C VAL A 325 -1.07 6.66 18.17
N LEU A 326 -1.86 5.93 17.40
CA LEU A 326 -2.60 4.77 17.88
C LEU A 326 -1.91 3.50 17.35
N ILE A 327 -1.55 2.57 18.22
CA ILE A 327 -0.90 1.31 17.85
C ILE A 327 -1.71 0.16 18.44
N GLY A 328 -1.95 -0.88 17.65
CA GLY A 328 -2.64 -2.07 18.10
C GLY A 328 -2.15 -3.33 17.39
N HIS A 329 -2.48 -4.48 17.97
CA HIS A 329 -2.29 -5.80 17.41
C HIS A 329 -3.49 -6.69 17.78
N THR A 330 -3.59 -7.85 17.15
CA THR A 330 -4.59 -8.88 17.47
C THR A 330 -4.03 -9.90 18.46
N ASP A 331 -4.89 -10.72 19.06
CA ASP A 331 -4.49 -11.75 20.03
C ASP A 331 -3.65 -12.87 19.39
N ASP A 332 -3.90 -13.20 18.11
CA ASP A 332 -3.35 -14.37 17.41
C ASP A 332 -2.74 -14.01 16.03
N GLU A 333 -1.85 -13.02 15.95
CA GLU A 333 -1.20 -12.56 14.68
C GLU A 333 -0.64 -13.72 13.83
N GLY A 334 0.09 -14.65 14.47
CA GLY A 334 0.69 -15.81 13.79
C GLY A 334 -0.32 -16.84 13.31
N GLY A 335 -1.56 -16.81 13.81
CA GLY A 335 -2.61 -17.78 13.47
C GLY A 335 -2.93 -17.81 11.98
N TYR A 336 -2.89 -16.65 11.31
CA TYR A 336 -3.06 -16.54 9.86
C TYR A 336 -1.93 -17.22 9.07
N MET A 337 -0.71 -17.19 9.59
CA MET A 337 0.48 -17.73 8.93
C MET A 337 0.66 -19.24 9.13
N LEU A 338 0.04 -19.84 10.15
CA LEU A 338 0.22 -21.26 10.48
C LEU A 338 -0.07 -22.23 9.32
N PRO A 339 -1.18 -22.10 8.55
CA PRO A 339 -1.42 -22.97 7.40
C PRO A 339 -0.39 -22.79 6.27
N MET A 340 0.31 -21.65 6.22
CA MET A 340 1.32 -21.35 5.19
C MET A 340 2.69 -21.92 5.53
N VAL A 341 2.96 -22.23 6.81
CA VAL A 341 4.25 -22.75 7.28
C VAL A 341 4.26 -24.28 7.32
N ASP A 342 3.16 -24.94 7.70
CA ASP A 342 3.10 -26.41 7.76
C ASP A 342 1.65 -26.95 7.78
N MET A 343 1.12 -27.27 6.59
CA MET A 343 -0.22 -27.87 6.43
C MET A 343 -0.37 -29.23 7.14
N GLU A 344 0.70 -30.02 7.22
CA GLU A 344 0.68 -31.37 7.77
C GLU A 344 0.59 -31.33 9.32
N LYS A 345 1.38 -30.44 9.93
CA LYS A 345 1.34 -30.18 11.37
C LYS A 345 0.08 -29.44 11.80
N TYR A 346 -0.45 -28.54 10.97
CA TYR A 346 -1.74 -27.87 11.21
C TYR A 346 -2.92 -28.87 11.23
N SER A 347 -2.92 -29.85 10.33
CA SER A 347 -3.94 -30.92 10.33
C SER A 347 -3.93 -31.74 11.63
N THR A 348 -2.76 -31.90 12.24
CA THR A 348 -2.54 -32.63 13.49
C THR A 348 -2.98 -31.81 14.71
N LEU A 349 -2.67 -30.51 14.75
CA LEU A 349 -3.11 -29.59 15.80
C LEU A 349 -4.64 -29.39 15.82
N ARG A 350 -5.27 -29.31 14.64
CA ARG A 350 -6.73 -29.20 14.52
C ARG A 350 -7.44 -30.45 15.05
N LYS A 351 -6.88 -31.64 14.82
CA LYS A 351 -7.38 -32.90 15.39
C LYS A 351 -7.24 -32.92 16.92
N ALA A 352 -6.16 -32.40 17.48
CA ALA A 352 -5.96 -32.34 18.93
C ALA A 352 -6.96 -31.40 19.64
N ARG A 353 -7.32 -30.27 19.01
CA ARG A 353 -8.29 -29.30 19.58
C ARG A 353 -9.73 -29.80 19.54
N LEU A 354 -10.10 -30.63 18.58
CA LEU A 354 -11.42 -31.27 18.49
C LEU A 354 -11.58 -32.48 19.43
N LEU A 355 -10.49 -33.01 19.99
CA LEU A 355 -10.50 -34.10 20.96
C LEU A 355 -10.49 -33.61 22.42
N THR A 356 -10.40 -32.30 22.63
CA THR A 356 -10.32 -31.65 23.96
C THR A 356 -11.52 -30.74 24.26
N THR A 357 -12.52 -30.72 23.38
CA THR A 357 -13.87 -30.17 23.58
C THR A 357 -14.87 -31.31 23.51
#